data_AF-A0A496ZK37-F1
#
_entry.id   AF-A0A496ZK37-F1
#
_cell.length_a   1.000
_cell.length_b   1.000
_cell.length_c   1.000
_cell.angle_alpha   90.00
_cell.angle_beta   90.00
_cell.angle_gamma   90.00
#
_symmetry.space_group_name_H-M   'P 1'
#
loop_
_entity.id
_entity.type
_entity.pdbx_description
1 polymer ?
#
loop_
_entity_poly.entity_id
_entity_poly.type
_entity_poly.pdbx_seq_one_letter_code
_entity_poly.pdbx_strand_id
1 'polypeptide(L)'
;MHEKRTYFIVDDDRIFIKFLTKYLTSDLLTIASSTTSSSALQEIIRLKPDCLILDIMMPDIDGFELCKQVRAEPGLDNTKIVVVTGKTYEIDRKRAFDMGADGYIVKPVAPDKIAGQIQRIVEDRVELTFWGIRGTLPVPGQETIRYGGNTSCVSLEFPKGSLFIFDAGTGIKSLSDHLGAQNRSQIEAKIFISHPHWDHINALPFFTPLYKQGNEFEIMGPAHGDISIRELISGQMDGVYFPIEIKEFGATVSFQNLKEGTVSIDGIKIQTILLNHPGHCLGYRIDYKDRSICYITDNELFPKTSRFYNSAYIKKLTTFIRNTDALITDCTYSEDEYAQKVRWGHSSITEVIHLAHRAKVGTLYVFHHDPGQTDAAIDTKNDQAQALLNELKSSTVCITPMEKQHFMV
;
A
#
# COMPACT_ATOMS: atom_id res chain seq x y z
N MET A 1 -12.93 0.43 20.29
CA MET A 1 -12.63 -0.53 21.37
C MET A 1 -11.78 -1.62 20.76
N HIS A 2 -10.56 -1.85 21.25
CA HIS A 2 -9.80 -3.01 20.79
C HIS A 2 -10.50 -4.28 21.28
N GLU A 3 -10.83 -5.19 20.37
CA GLU A 3 -11.33 -6.51 20.73
C GLU A 3 -10.32 -7.23 21.62
N LYS A 4 -10.83 -7.89 22.66
CA LYS A 4 -10.03 -8.80 23.49
C LYS A 4 -9.49 -9.92 22.59
N ARG A 5 -8.16 -9.97 22.42
CA ARG A 5 -7.49 -11.02 21.64
C ARG A 5 -6.64 -11.93 22.51
N THR A 6 -6.65 -13.20 22.16
CA THR A 6 -5.92 -14.29 22.81
C THR A 6 -4.71 -14.68 21.97
N TYR A 7 -3.55 -14.79 22.61
CA TYR A 7 -2.29 -15.08 21.93
C TYR A 7 -1.64 -16.31 22.55
N PHE A 8 -1.16 -17.25 21.75
CA PHE A 8 -0.38 -18.39 22.22
C PHE A 8 1.04 -18.28 21.68
N ILE A 9 2.06 -18.38 22.54
CA ILE A 9 3.47 -18.16 22.13
C ILE A 9 4.24 -19.46 22.30
N VAL A 10 4.84 -19.96 21.23
CA VAL A 10 5.70 -21.16 21.24
C VAL A 10 7.11 -20.73 20.85
N ASP A 11 7.98 -20.63 21.85
CA ASP A 11 9.37 -20.19 21.72
C ASP A 11 10.16 -20.78 22.91
N ASP A 12 11.40 -21.21 22.70
CA ASP A 12 12.27 -21.75 23.76
C ASP A 12 13.00 -20.65 24.54
N ASP A 13 13.05 -19.42 24.01
CA ASP A 13 13.58 -18.24 24.68
C ASP A 13 12.56 -17.64 25.66
N ARG A 14 12.72 -18.02 26.93
CA ARG A 14 11.91 -17.50 28.06
C ARG A 14 12.02 -15.99 28.23
N ILE A 15 13.15 -15.38 27.87
CA ILE A 15 13.37 -13.93 27.96
C ILE A 15 12.55 -13.24 26.88
N PHE A 16 12.58 -13.76 25.66
CA PHE A 16 11.76 -13.29 24.55
C PHE A 16 10.26 -13.36 24.88
N ILE A 17 9.77 -14.51 25.35
CA ILE A 17 8.36 -14.68 25.76
C ILE A 17 7.97 -13.61 26.80
N LYS A 18 8.79 -13.42 27.83
CA LYS A 18 8.53 -12.44 28.89
C LYS A 18 8.45 -11.01 28.36
N PHE A 19 9.36 -10.62 27.47
CA PHE A 19 9.34 -9.29 26.87
C PHE A 19 8.17 -9.10 25.91
N LEU A 20 7.95 -10.04 25.00
CA LEU A 20 6.85 -9.95 24.04
C LEU A 20 5.49 -9.89 24.74
N THR A 21 5.30 -10.69 25.80
CA THR A 21 4.13 -10.63 26.69
C THR A 21 3.85 -9.21 27.19
N LYS A 22 4.89 -8.49 27.63
CA LYS A 22 4.78 -7.12 28.15
C LYS A 22 4.39 -6.08 27.09
N TYR A 23 4.71 -6.33 25.82
CA TYR A 23 4.36 -5.40 24.74
C TYR A 23 3.05 -5.74 24.04
N LEU A 24 2.62 -7.01 24.09
CA LEU A 24 1.31 -7.41 23.61
C LEU A 24 0.18 -7.03 24.59
N THR A 25 0.47 -6.72 25.87
CA THR A 25 -0.52 -6.35 26.90
C THR A 25 -1.38 -5.14 26.55
N SER A 26 -2.63 -5.43 26.13
CA SER A 26 -3.85 -4.75 26.60
C SER A 26 -4.60 -5.71 27.54
N ASP A 27 -5.56 -5.23 28.34
CA ASP A 27 -6.03 -5.81 29.63
C ASP A 27 -6.57 -7.26 29.67
N LEU A 28 -6.42 -8.07 28.61
CA LEU A 28 -7.22 -9.28 28.42
C LEU A 28 -6.48 -10.44 27.72
N LEU A 29 -5.16 -10.55 27.83
CA LEU A 29 -4.38 -11.68 27.28
C LEU A 29 -4.42 -12.93 28.16
N THR A 30 -4.58 -14.09 27.53
CA THR A 30 -4.11 -15.38 28.05
C THR A 30 -2.92 -15.77 27.20
N ILE A 31 -1.73 -15.84 27.80
CA ILE A 31 -0.52 -16.32 27.14
C ILE A 31 -0.23 -17.68 27.73
N ALA A 32 -0.29 -18.70 26.87
CA ALA A 32 0.25 -20.01 27.17
C ALA A 32 1.47 -20.23 26.28
N SER A 33 2.45 -20.93 26.84
CA SER A 33 3.73 -21.20 26.20
C SER A 33 4.22 -22.58 26.54
N SER A 34 4.70 -23.30 25.53
CA SER A 34 5.27 -24.63 25.69
C SER A 34 6.71 -24.64 25.22
N THR A 35 7.57 -25.37 25.93
CA THR A 35 8.94 -25.69 25.52
C THR A 35 9.06 -27.11 24.97
N THR A 36 7.95 -27.84 24.79
CA THR A 36 7.93 -29.25 24.33
C THR A 36 6.82 -29.52 23.31
N SER A 37 7.10 -30.34 22.30
CA SER A 37 6.27 -30.56 21.10
C SER A 37 4.93 -31.26 21.36
N SER A 38 4.86 -32.15 22.34
CA SER A 38 3.70 -33.05 22.51
C SER A 38 2.49 -32.41 23.20
N SER A 39 2.63 -31.27 23.87
CA SER A 39 1.52 -30.57 24.55
C SER A 39 0.98 -29.36 23.79
N ALA A 40 1.80 -28.69 22.98
CA ALA A 40 1.46 -27.39 22.39
C ALA A 40 0.20 -27.44 21.51
N LEU A 41 0.11 -28.42 20.59
CA LEU A 41 -1.04 -28.56 19.72
C LEU A 41 -2.35 -28.78 20.51
N GLN A 42 -2.32 -29.63 21.54
CA GLN A 42 -3.50 -29.89 22.38
C GLN A 42 -3.97 -28.62 23.11
N GLU A 43 -3.04 -27.80 23.59
CA GLU A 43 -3.38 -26.53 24.21
C GLU A 43 -3.93 -25.52 23.22
N ILE A 44 -3.36 -25.44 22.02
CA ILE A 44 -3.84 -24.57 20.93
C ILE A 44 -5.27 -24.97 20.53
N ILE A 45 -5.54 -26.28 20.37
CA ILE A 45 -6.89 -26.81 20.07
C ILE A 45 -7.87 -26.46 21.20
N ARG A 46 -7.43 -26.56 22.45
CA ARG A 46 -8.26 -26.24 23.64
C ARG A 46 -8.55 -24.75 23.76
N LEU A 47 -7.55 -23.90 23.56
CA LEU A 47 -7.63 -22.45 23.79
C LEU A 47 -8.20 -21.69 22.59
N LYS A 48 -8.00 -22.20 21.37
CA LYS A 48 -8.37 -21.55 20.09
C LYS A 48 -7.94 -20.08 20.04
N PRO A 49 -6.63 -19.80 20.13
CA PRO A 49 -6.14 -18.43 20.19
C PRO A 49 -6.46 -17.67 18.91
N ASP A 50 -6.65 -16.36 19.02
CA ASP A 50 -6.76 -15.47 17.85
C ASP A 50 -5.44 -15.39 17.08
N CYS A 51 -4.31 -15.54 17.78
CA CYS A 51 -2.98 -15.56 17.19
C CYS A 51 -2.04 -16.57 17.87
N LEU A 52 -1.42 -17.44 17.07
CA LEU A 52 -0.27 -18.26 17.41
C LEU A 52 1.01 -17.53 16.97
N ILE A 53 1.92 -17.30 17.91
CA ILE A 53 3.27 -16.76 17.66
C ILE A 53 4.24 -17.92 17.82
N LEU A 54 5.03 -18.21 16.80
CA LEU A 54 5.78 -19.46 16.69
C LEU A 54 7.23 -19.21 16.26
N ASP A 55 8.21 -19.65 17.05
CA ASP A 55 9.56 -19.85 16.51
C ASP A 55 9.58 -21.12 15.66
N ILE A 56 10.45 -21.17 14.66
CA ILE A 56 10.69 -22.37 13.86
C ILE A 56 11.98 -23.09 14.28
N MET A 57 12.85 -22.44 15.06
CA MET A 57 14.07 -23.05 15.59
C MET A 57 13.91 -23.38 17.07
N MET A 58 13.38 -24.57 17.35
CA MET A 58 13.36 -25.11 18.71
C MET A 58 14.02 -26.50 18.75
N PRO A 59 14.69 -26.88 19.85
CA PRO A 59 15.34 -28.19 19.97
C PRO A 59 14.40 -29.38 19.81
N ASP A 60 13.16 -29.25 20.31
CA ASP A 60 12.21 -30.36 20.45
C ASP A 60 10.96 -30.25 19.56
N ILE A 61 10.77 -29.13 18.84
CA ILE A 61 9.57 -28.81 18.05
C ILE A 61 9.98 -28.31 16.66
N ASP A 62 9.48 -28.97 15.60
CA ASP A 62 9.53 -28.39 14.25
C ASP A 62 8.36 -27.42 14.09
N GLY A 63 8.66 -26.11 14.14
CA GLY A 63 7.64 -25.07 13.99
C GLY A 63 6.92 -25.09 12.63
N PHE A 64 7.54 -25.58 11.56
CA PHE A 64 6.83 -25.73 10.28
C PHE A 64 5.76 -26.82 10.36
N GLU A 65 6.07 -27.94 11.01
CA GLU A 65 5.11 -29.03 11.19
C GLU A 65 3.97 -28.61 12.12
N LEU A 66 4.26 -27.89 13.21
CA LEU A 66 3.21 -27.36 14.08
C LEU A 66 2.30 -26.36 13.34
N CYS A 67 2.85 -25.48 12.51
CA CYS A 67 2.08 -24.55 11.67
C CYS A 67 1.10 -25.32 10.77
N LYS A 68 1.59 -26.35 10.09
CA LYS A 68 0.79 -27.21 9.20
C LYS A 68 -0.29 -27.98 9.96
N GLN A 69 0.03 -28.50 11.15
CA GLN A 69 -0.93 -29.20 12.01
C GLN A 69 -2.05 -28.27 12.45
N VAL A 70 -1.72 -27.08 12.96
CA VAL A 70 -2.71 -26.08 13.37
C VAL A 70 -3.63 -25.67 12.22
N ARG A 71 -3.10 -25.57 10.99
CA ARG A 71 -3.90 -25.28 9.79
C ARG A 71 -4.79 -26.43 9.32
N ALA A 72 -4.45 -27.67 9.66
CA ALA A 72 -5.27 -28.84 9.36
C ALA A 72 -6.39 -29.09 10.39
N GLU A 73 -6.31 -28.47 11.58
CA GLU A 73 -7.26 -28.66 12.66
C GLU A 73 -8.57 -27.87 12.46
N PRO A 74 -9.74 -28.55 12.43
CA PRO A 74 -11.02 -27.88 12.28
C PRO A 74 -11.32 -26.88 13.40
N GLY A 75 -11.70 -25.66 13.02
CA GLY A 75 -12.05 -24.61 13.98
C GLY A 75 -10.87 -23.77 14.48
N LEU A 76 -9.69 -23.93 13.87
CA LEU A 76 -8.55 -23.00 13.97
C LEU A 76 -8.30 -22.22 12.68
N ASP A 77 -9.25 -22.25 11.74
CA ASP A 77 -9.16 -21.58 10.42
C ASP A 77 -8.90 -20.07 10.54
N ASN A 78 -9.43 -19.45 11.60
CA ASN A 78 -9.29 -18.02 11.87
C ASN A 78 -8.09 -17.68 12.75
N THR A 79 -7.41 -18.66 13.36
CA THR A 79 -6.22 -18.41 14.19
C THR A 79 -5.10 -17.90 13.30
N LYS A 80 -4.61 -16.69 13.54
CA LYS A 80 -3.46 -16.13 12.83
C LYS A 80 -2.19 -16.83 13.23
N ILE A 81 -1.34 -17.22 12.29
CA ILE A 81 -0.03 -17.79 12.63
C ILE A 81 1.06 -16.82 12.23
N VAL A 82 1.83 -16.32 13.20
CA VAL A 82 2.96 -15.43 12.97
C VAL A 82 4.24 -16.15 13.35
N VAL A 83 5.09 -16.40 12.35
CA VAL A 83 6.42 -16.96 12.60
C VAL A 83 7.36 -15.85 13.04
N VAL A 84 8.08 -16.05 14.15
CA VAL A 84 9.07 -15.10 14.66
C VAL A 84 10.38 -15.84 14.90
N THR A 85 11.41 -15.59 14.11
CA THR A 85 12.61 -16.44 14.11
C THR A 85 13.90 -15.69 13.81
N GLY A 86 15.03 -16.22 14.27
CA GLY A 86 16.37 -15.71 13.96
C GLY A 86 16.88 -16.07 12.55
N LYS A 87 16.19 -16.94 11.82
CA LYS A 87 16.56 -17.23 10.42
C LYS A 87 16.17 -16.09 9.49
N THR A 88 17.17 -15.60 8.77
CA THR A 88 17.07 -14.48 7.83
C THR A 88 16.84 -14.92 6.38
N TYR A 89 16.79 -16.24 6.10
CA TYR A 89 16.67 -16.71 4.73
C TYR A 89 15.21 -16.61 4.24
N GLU A 90 14.99 -15.89 3.14
CA GLU A 90 13.68 -15.75 2.48
C GLU A 90 13.06 -17.11 2.05
N ILE A 91 13.87 -18.16 1.86
CA ILE A 91 13.38 -19.54 1.63
C ILE A 91 12.52 -20.01 2.82
N ASP A 92 12.95 -19.72 4.05
CA ASP A 92 12.20 -20.07 5.25
C ASP A 92 10.91 -19.25 5.35
N ARG A 93 10.91 -18.00 4.86
CA ARG A 93 9.73 -17.14 4.80
C ARG A 93 8.70 -17.66 3.80
N LYS A 94 9.08 -17.97 2.56
CA LYS A 94 8.18 -18.56 1.55
C LYS A 94 7.60 -19.87 2.07
N ARG A 95 8.46 -20.73 2.62
CA ARG A 95 8.06 -22.00 3.24
C ARG A 95 7.08 -21.79 4.39
N ALA A 96 7.26 -20.77 5.24
CA ALA A 96 6.33 -20.48 6.33
C ALA A 96 4.93 -20.15 5.80
N PHE A 97 4.84 -19.31 4.77
CA PHE A 97 3.56 -18.99 4.12
C PHE A 97 2.93 -20.21 3.44
N ASP A 98 3.71 -21.04 2.74
CA ASP A 98 3.24 -22.29 2.12
C ASP A 98 2.69 -23.29 3.15
N MET A 99 3.24 -23.29 4.37
CA MET A 99 2.73 -24.09 5.51
C MET A 99 1.54 -23.44 6.22
N GLY A 100 1.14 -22.23 5.81
CA GLY A 100 -0.06 -21.53 6.26
C GLY A 100 0.17 -20.41 7.28
N ALA A 101 1.39 -19.90 7.44
CA ALA A 101 1.61 -18.68 8.21
C ALA A 101 0.86 -17.48 7.59
N ASP A 102 0.45 -16.53 8.43
CA ASP A 102 -0.11 -15.24 8.02
C ASP A 102 0.92 -14.10 8.10
N GLY A 103 2.03 -14.33 8.81
CA GLY A 103 3.13 -13.37 8.89
C GLY A 103 4.45 -14.03 9.28
N TYR A 104 5.53 -13.32 8.99
CA TYR A 104 6.90 -13.76 9.24
C TYR A 104 7.75 -12.57 9.69
N ILE A 105 8.38 -12.68 10.85
CA ILE A 105 9.17 -11.62 11.49
C ILE A 105 10.56 -12.17 11.82
N VAL A 106 11.59 -11.43 11.40
CA VAL A 106 13.00 -11.81 11.58
C VAL A 106 13.58 -11.15 12.83
N LYS A 107 14.22 -11.93 13.72
CA LYS A 107 15.03 -11.45 14.86
C LYS A 107 16.45 -11.08 14.33
N PRO A 108 17.14 -10.05 14.87
CA PRO A 108 16.81 -9.27 16.06
C PRO A 108 16.02 -7.99 15.72
N VAL A 109 14.80 -7.90 16.25
CA VAL A 109 13.96 -6.69 16.23
C VAL A 109 13.52 -6.41 17.67
N ALA A 110 13.45 -5.14 18.05
CA ALA A 110 13.02 -4.75 19.39
C ALA A 110 11.59 -5.29 19.68
N PRO A 111 11.32 -5.84 20.87
CA PRO A 111 10.04 -6.51 21.14
C PRO A 111 8.79 -5.65 20.95
N ASP A 112 8.88 -4.34 21.14
CA ASP A 112 7.82 -3.37 20.86
C ASP A 112 7.47 -3.30 19.36
N LYS A 113 8.48 -3.34 18.49
CA LYS A 113 8.29 -3.38 17.03
C LYS A 113 7.68 -4.70 16.58
N ILE A 114 8.11 -5.82 17.16
CA ILE A 114 7.53 -7.15 16.90
C ILE A 114 6.06 -7.15 17.28
N ALA A 115 5.71 -6.62 18.46
CA ALA A 115 4.31 -6.50 18.89
C ALA A 115 3.47 -5.66 17.91
N GLY A 116 3.99 -4.54 17.42
CA GLY A 116 3.31 -3.72 16.40
C GLY A 116 3.09 -4.47 15.08
N GLN A 117 4.09 -5.23 14.61
CA GLN A 117 3.95 -6.06 13.41
C GLN A 117 2.93 -7.19 13.59
N ILE A 118 2.94 -7.87 14.74
CA ILE A 118 1.93 -8.88 15.08
C ILE A 118 0.54 -8.26 15.06
N GLN A 119 0.35 -7.10 15.72
CA GLN A 119 -0.95 -6.41 15.72
C GLN A 119 -1.39 -6.09 14.29
N ARG A 120 -0.52 -5.55 13.44
CA ARG A 120 -0.80 -5.29 12.02
C ARG A 120 -1.27 -6.56 11.30
N ILE A 121 -0.60 -7.70 11.52
CA ILE A 121 -0.96 -8.98 10.88
C ILE A 121 -2.30 -9.52 11.39
N VAL A 122 -2.52 -9.49 12.71
CA VAL A 122 -3.74 -10.04 13.30
C VAL A 122 -4.94 -9.15 12.98
N GLU A 123 -4.75 -7.83 12.88
CA GLU A 123 -5.77 -6.90 12.43
C GLU A 123 -5.96 -6.90 10.91
N ASP A 124 -5.10 -7.57 10.13
CA ASP A 124 -5.09 -7.51 8.67
C ASP A 124 -4.92 -6.09 8.09
N ARG A 125 -4.24 -5.21 8.82
CA ARG A 125 -4.05 -3.80 8.41
C ARG A 125 -3.11 -3.69 7.22
N VAL A 126 -3.50 -2.85 6.27
CA VAL A 126 -2.69 -2.52 5.10
C VAL A 126 -1.91 -1.24 5.42
N GLU A 127 -0.60 -1.28 5.25
CA GLU A 127 0.23 -0.08 5.42
C GLU A 127 0.27 0.69 4.11
N LEU A 128 -0.26 1.91 4.14
CA LEU A 128 -0.27 2.87 3.04
C LEU A 128 0.84 3.89 3.26
N THR A 129 1.79 4.01 2.34
CA THR A 129 2.91 4.97 2.44
C THR A 129 3.02 5.84 1.21
N PHE A 130 3.17 7.15 1.43
CA PHE A 130 3.37 8.14 0.37
C PHE A 130 4.86 8.40 0.18
N TRP A 131 5.39 8.14 -1.01
CA TRP A 131 6.80 8.36 -1.33
C TRP A 131 7.03 9.61 -2.18
N GLY A 132 5.99 10.05 -2.88
CA GLY A 132 5.91 11.34 -3.54
C GLY A 132 4.48 11.86 -3.54
N ILE A 133 4.35 13.18 -3.49
CA ILE A 133 3.08 13.89 -3.29
C ILE A 133 2.82 14.97 -4.35
N ARG A 134 3.80 15.23 -5.23
CA ARG A 134 3.71 16.25 -6.28
C ARG A 134 3.24 15.65 -7.60
N GLY A 135 2.62 16.50 -8.42
CA GLY A 135 2.34 16.19 -9.82
C GLY A 135 3.25 16.94 -10.77
N THR A 136 3.19 16.58 -12.06
CA THR A 136 3.87 17.19 -13.21
C THR A 136 5.40 17.12 -13.21
N LEU A 137 6.08 17.58 -12.15
CA LEU A 137 7.54 17.57 -12.04
C LEU A 137 8.00 17.66 -10.57
N PRO A 138 9.21 17.16 -10.25
CA PRO A 138 9.73 17.24 -8.89
C PRO A 138 10.15 18.66 -8.52
N VAL A 139 9.87 19.09 -7.29
CA VAL A 139 10.15 20.45 -6.79
C VAL A 139 10.95 20.44 -5.49
N PRO A 140 12.27 20.17 -5.54
CA PRO A 140 13.12 20.33 -4.36
C PRO A 140 13.31 21.82 -4.06
N GLY A 141 13.05 22.26 -2.83
CA GLY A 141 13.26 23.65 -2.46
C GLY A 141 12.95 23.93 -0.99
N GLN A 142 13.29 25.13 -0.52
CA GLN A 142 13.00 25.55 0.86
C GLN A 142 11.49 25.63 1.14
N GLU A 143 10.68 25.87 0.10
CA GLU A 143 9.24 26.03 0.20
C GLU A 143 8.46 24.71 0.12
N THR A 144 9.15 23.58 0.01
CA THR A 144 8.55 22.24 -0.17
C THR A 144 9.05 21.21 0.84
N ILE A 145 9.72 21.66 1.91
CA ILE A 145 10.35 20.79 2.91
C ILE A 145 9.32 20.00 3.73
N ARG A 146 8.17 20.61 4.04
CA ARG A 146 7.18 19.99 4.93
C ARG A 146 6.48 18.82 4.24
N TYR A 147 5.88 19.06 3.07
CA TYR A 147 5.12 18.02 2.37
C TYR A 147 6.02 17.16 1.48
N GLY A 148 7.00 17.76 0.82
CA GLY A 148 7.89 17.09 -0.11
C GLY A 148 7.80 17.63 -1.55
N GLY A 149 8.78 17.22 -2.34
CA GLY A 149 8.99 17.64 -3.72
C GLY A 149 8.96 16.50 -4.74
N ASN A 150 8.84 15.25 -4.33
CA ASN A 150 8.85 14.08 -5.19
C ASN A 150 7.51 13.87 -5.88
N THR A 151 7.56 13.40 -7.13
CA THR A 151 6.37 13.08 -7.91
C THR A 151 5.79 11.71 -7.55
N SER A 152 4.57 11.47 -8.03
CA SER A 152 3.69 10.37 -7.63
C SER A 152 4.39 9.01 -7.45
N CYS A 153 4.29 8.49 -6.22
CA CYS A 153 4.63 7.11 -5.88
C CYS A 153 3.99 6.80 -4.54
N VAL A 154 3.14 5.79 -4.49
CA VAL A 154 2.46 5.33 -3.26
C VAL A 154 2.62 3.83 -3.15
N SER A 155 2.81 3.29 -1.94
CA SER A 155 2.84 1.84 -1.74
C SER A 155 1.77 1.37 -0.77
N LEU A 156 1.23 0.18 -1.04
CA LEU A 156 0.44 -0.61 -0.11
C LEU A 156 1.22 -1.88 0.24
N GLU A 157 1.50 -2.07 1.52
CA GLU A 157 2.12 -3.31 1.99
C GLU A 157 1.11 -4.12 2.82
N PHE A 158 0.83 -5.32 2.36
CA PHE A 158 -0.14 -6.22 2.98
C PHE A 158 0.52 -7.09 4.06
N PRO A 159 -0.24 -7.55 5.07
CA PRO A 159 0.26 -8.43 6.14
C PRO A 159 1.06 -9.65 5.68
N LYS A 160 0.66 -10.27 4.56
CA LYS A 160 1.32 -11.45 3.97
C LYS A 160 2.57 -11.11 3.15
N GLY A 161 2.97 -9.84 3.13
CA GLY A 161 4.20 -9.40 2.50
C GLY A 161 4.07 -8.96 1.04
N SER A 162 2.89 -9.11 0.41
CA SER A 162 2.63 -8.52 -0.91
C SER A 162 2.85 -7.02 -0.85
N LEU A 163 3.58 -6.48 -1.83
CA LEU A 163 3.87 -5.07 -1.96
C LEU A 163 3.28 -4.57 -3.28
N PHE A 164 2.29 -3.68 -3.20
CA PHE A 164 1.76 -2.99 -4.36
C PHE A 164 2.31 -1.57 -4.38
N ILE A 165 2.73 -1.12 -5.55
CA ILE A 165 3.30 0.20 -5.80
C ILE A 165 2.43 0.86 -6.86
N PHE A 166 1.99 2.08 -6.62
CA PHE A 166 1.16 2.87 -7.52
C PHE A 166 1.99 4.04 -8.03
N ASP A 167 2.19 4.04 -9.35
CA ASP A 167 3.11 4.90 -10.08
C ASP A 167 4.59 4.81 -9.63
N ALA A 168 5.46 5.26 -10.51
CA ALA A 168 6.91 5.18 -10.41
C ALA A 168 7.57 6.52 -10.75
N GLY A 169 6.96 7.62 -10.27
CA GLY A 169 7.55 8.95 -10.24
C GLY A 169 8.77 9.02 -9.32
N THR A 170 9.34 10.21 -9.12
CA THR A 170 10.59 10.38 -8.37
C THR A 170 10.52 9.87 -6.93
N GLY A 171 9.32 9.76 -6.35
CA GLY A 171 9.11 9.12 -5.04
C GLY A 171 9.58 7.66 -5.00
N ILE A 172 9.58 6.93 -6.11
CA ILE A 172 10.00 5.52 -6.13
C ILE A 172 11.47 5.34 -5.74
N LYS A 173 12.30 6.38 -5.90
CA LYS A 173 13.68 6.37 -5.39
C LYS A 173 13.72 6.33 -3.87
N SER A 174 12.84 7.06 -3.19
CA SER A 174 12.70 7.00 -1.73
C SER A 174 12.23 5.62 -1.26
N LEU A 175 11.31 5.00 -1.99
CA LEU A 175 10.91 3.62 -1.75
C LEU A 175 12.08 2.64 -1.96
N SER A 176 12.85 2.80 -3.06
CA SER A 176 14.07 2.00 -3.32
C SER A 176 15.02 2.03 -2.12
N ASP A 177 15.31 3.23 -1.62
CA ASP A 177 16.26 3.41 -0.51
C ASP A 177 15.73 2.80 0.78
N HIS A 178 14.41 2.92 1.02
CA HIS A 178 13.76 2.30 2.17
C HIS A 178 13.87 0.77 2.13
N LEU A 179 13.52 0.14 1.00
CA LEU A 179 13.64 -1.32 0.83
C LEU A 179 15.10 -1.78 0.95
N GLY A 180 16.04 -0.98 0.44
CA GLY A 180 17.47 -1.23 0.57
C GLY A 180 17.96 -1.16 2.02
N ALA A 181 17.53 -0.17 2.79
CA ALA A 181 17.90 0.00 4.20
C ALA A 181 17.38 -1.12 5.10
N GLN A 182 16.30 -1.78 4.70
CA GLN A 182 15.77 -2.97 5.38
C GLN A 182 16.55 -4.26 5.03
N ASN A 183 17.57 -4.19 4.16
CA ASN A 183 18.26 -5.35 3.59
C ASN A 183 17.28 -6.36 2.96
N ARG A 184 16.16 -5.89 2.42
CA ARG A 184 15.16 -6.75 1.79
C ARG A 184 15.75 -7.34 0.52
N SER A 185 15.65 -8.66 0.39
CA SER A 185 16.07 -9.43 -0.79
C SER A 185 14.90 -10.29 -1.26
N GLN A 186 14.93 -10.75 -2.51
CA GLN A 186 13.82 -11.51 -3.11
C GLN A 186 12.47 -10.78 -2.99
N ILE A 187 12.49 -9.50 -3.32
CA ILE A 187 11.30 -8.65 -3.30
C ILE A 187 10.34 -9.13 -4.39
N GLU A 188 9.14 -9.53 -3.99
CA GLU A 188 8.01 -9.77 -4.88
C GLU A 188 7.08 -8.53 -4.79
N ALA A 189 6.87 -7.82 -5.91
CA ALA A 189 6.02 -6.62 -5.92
C ALA A 189 5.24 -6.40 -7.23
N LYS A 190 4.10 -5.73 -7.11
CA LYS A 190 3.20 -5.39 -8.22
C LYS A 190 3.22 -3.87 -8.42
N ILE A 191 3.61 -3.41 -9.59
CA ILE A 191 3.71 -1.97 -9.92
C ILE A 191 2.55 -1.61 -10.85
N PHE A 192 1.61 -0.82 -10.36
CA PHE A 192 0.44 -0.33 -11.08
C PHE A 192 0.71 1.10 -11.58
N ILE A 193 0.86 1.26 -12.88
CA ILE A 193 1.02 2.55 -13.55
C ILE A 193 -0.37 3.05 -13.96
N SER A 194 -0.77 4.22 -13.45
CA SER A 194 -2.04 4.87 -13.82
C SER A 194 -2.05 5.26 -15.29
N HIS A 195 -0.98 5.90 -15.75
CA HIS A 195 -0.73 6.34 -17.13
C HIS A 195 0.75 6.73 -17.31
N PRO A 196 1.26 6.88 -18.55
CA PRO A 196 2.69 7.04 -18.82
C PRO A 196 3.16 8.50 -18.87
N HIS A 197 2.47 9.45 -18.23
CA HIS A 197 3.05 10.79 -18.06
C HIS A 197 4.32 10.69 -17.21
N TRP A 198 5.27 11.58 -17.51
CA TRP A 198 6.66 11.44 -17.05
C TRP A 198 6.77 11.38 -15.54
N ASP A 199 6.03 12.23 -14.83
CA ASP A 199 6.00 12.28 -13.38
C ASP A 199 5.43 11.02 -12.70
N HIS A 200 4.83 10.10 -13.45
CA HIS A 200 4.37 8.79 -12.98
C HIS A 200 5.31 7.64 -13.35
N ILE A 201 6.33 7.84 -14.19
CA ILE A 201 7.19 6.73 -14.67
C ILE A 201 8.69 7.04 -14.70
N ASN A 202 9.08 8.31 -14.64
CA ASN A 202 10.45 8.79 -14.97
C ASN A 202 11.55 8.24 -14.06
N ALA A 203 11.21 7.80 -12.85
CA ALA A 203 12.21 7.35 -11.88
C ALA A 203 12.21 5.84 -11.67
N LEU A 204 11.36 5.10 -12.39
CA LEU A 204 11.43 3.64 -12.44
C LEU A 204 12.85 3.13 -12.78
N PRO A 205 13.63 3.75 -13.70
CA PRO A 205 15.00 3.31 -13.97
C PRO A 205 15.96 3.45 -12.77
N PHE A 206 15.61 4.26 -11.76
CA PHE A 206 16.39 4.42 -10.53
C PHE A 206 15.90 3.53 -9.39
N PHE A 207 14.89 2.68 -9.62
CA PHE A 207 14.41 1.71 -8.65
C PHE A 207 15.39 0.52 -8.59
N THR A 208 16.41 0.64 -7.73
CA THR A 208 17.52 -0.31 -7.64
C THR A 208 17.11 -1.79 -7.46
N PRO A 209 15.96 -2.14 -6.85
CA PRO A 209 15.50 -3.53 -6.79
C PRO A 209 15.34 -4.23 -8.15
N LEU A 210 15.08 -3.51 -9.25
CA LEU A 210 14.98 -4.10 -10.59
C LEU A 210 16.30 -4.71 -11.09
N TYR A 211 17.44 -4.26 -10.56
CA TYR A 211 18.76 -4.72 -10.96
C TYR A 211 19.33 -5.83 -10.06
N LYS A 212 18.54 -6.31 -9.09
CA LYS A 212 18.97 -7.33 -8.13
C LYS A 212 18.35 -8.69 -8.48
N GLN A 213 19.21 -9.70 -8.62
CA GLN A 213 18.80 -11.07 -8.89
C GLN A 213 17.92 -11.63 -7.78
N GLY A 214 16.90 -12.40 -8.18
CA GLY A 214 15.97 -13.07 -7.27
C GLY A 214 14.77 -12.23 -6.85
N ASN A 215 14.73 -10.94 -7.19
CA ASN A 215 13.51 -10.14 -7.09
C ASN A 215 12.57 -10.44 -8.26
N GLU A 216 11.27 -10.28 -8.03
CA GLU A 216 10.22 -10.47 -9.02
C GLU A 216 9.27 -9.27 -9.03
N PHE A 217 9.07 -8.69 -10.21
CA PHE A 217 8.18 -7.55 -10.42
C PHE A 217 7.19 -7.83 -11.54
N GLU A 218 5.95 -7.40 -11.34
CA GLU A 218 4.95 -7.35 -12.40
C GLU A 218 4.52 -5.90 -12.59
N ILE A 219 4.77 -5.35 -13.78
CA ILE A 219 4.43 -3.97 -14.13
C ILE A 219 3.15 -3.99 -14.96
N MET A 220 2.13 -3.30 -14.44
CA MET A 220 0.78 -3.27 -15.00
C MET A 220 0.36 -1.84 -15.31
N GLY A 221 -0.39 -1.64 -16.38
CA GLY A 221 -0.93 -0.33 -16.71
C GLY A 221 -1.69 -0.33 -18.03
N PRO A 222 -2.32 0.79 -18.40
CA PRO A 222 -3.07 0.88 -19.64
C PRO A 222 -2.17 0.91 -20.88
N ALA A 223 -2.57 0.17 -21.91
CA ALA A 223 -2.03 0.34 -23.26
C ALA A 223 -2.52 1.66 -23.88
N HIS A 224 -1.69 2.27 -24.71
CA HIS A 224 -1.96 3.55 -25.39
C HIS A 224 -2.02 3.31 -26.90
N GLY A 225 -3.24 3.09 -27.41
CA GLY A 225 -3.43 2.59 -28.77
C GLY A 225 -2.79 1.21 -28.93
N ASP A 226 -1.87 1.10 -29.88
CA ASP A 226 -1.11 -0.13 -30.14
C ASP A 226 0.16 -0.26 -29.28
N ILE A 227 0.50 0.75 -28.48
CA ILE A 227 1.69 0.76 -27.62
C ILE A 227 1.35 0.10 -26.28
N SER A 228 1.97 -1.04 -26.00
CA SER A 228 1.83 -1.77 -24.75
C SER A 228 2.55 -1.09 -23.58
N ILE A 229 2.20 -1.45 -22.33
CA ILE A 229 2.90 -0.95 -21.14
C ILE A 229 4.39 -1.32 -21.17
N ARG A 230 4.75 -2.47 -21.74
CA ARG A 230 6.15 -2.89 -21.93
C ARG A 230 6.90 -1.91 -22.83
N GLU A 231 6.30 -1.52 -23.95
CA GLU A 231 6.92 -0.59 -24.89
C GLU A 231 7.00 0.83 -24.31
N LEU A 232 5.97 1.27 -23.57
CA LEU A 232 5.98 2.57 -22.88
C LEU A 232 7.13 2.66 -21.88
N ILE A 233 7.30 1.63 -21.03
CA ILE A 233 8.40 1.59 -20.07
C ILE A 233 9.75 1.40 -20.76
N SER A 234 9.82 0.60 -21.83
CA SER A 234 11.08 0.42 -22.58
C SER A 234 11.52 1.71 -23.25
N GLY A 235 10.59 2.53 -23.74
CA GLY A 235 10.91 3.76 -24.46
C GLY A 235 11.62 4.80 -23.59
N GLN A 236 11.29 4.92 -22.31
CA GLN A 236 12.03 5.81 -21.39
C GLN A 236 13.42 5.29 -21.02
N MET A 237 13.64 3.98 -21.18
CA MET A 237 14.91 3.30 -20.92
C MET A 237 15.69 3.02 -22.22
N ASP A 238 15.36 3.70 -23.30
CA ASP A 238 16.15 3.63 -24.53
C ASP A 238 17.53 4.24 -24.28
N GLY A 239 18.58 3.61 -24.85
CA GLY A 239 19.99 3.99 -24.68
C GLY A 239 20.30 5.46 -25.01
N VAL A 240 19.43 6.14 -25.76
CA VAL A 240 19.54 7.58 -26.03
C VAL A 240 19.19 8.44 -24.81
N TYR A 241 18.17 8.04 -24.04
CA TYR A 241 17.67 8.81 -22.89
C TYR A 241 18.23 8.32 -21.55
N PHE A 242 18.51 7.02 -21.44
CA PHE A 242 19.01 6.40 -20.23
C PHE A 242 20.03 5.29 -20.54
N PRO A 243 21.15 5.19 -19.81
CA PRO A 243 22.25 4.29 -20.17
C PRO A 243 22.00 2.80 -19.88
N ILE A 244 20.85 2.44 -19.31
CA ILE A 244 20.51 1.07 -18.91
C ILE A 244 19.15 0.72 -19.51
N GLU A 245 19.09 -0.30 -20.37
CA GLU A 245 17.83 -0.74 -20.95
C GLU A 245 17.14 -1.78 -20.04
N ILE A 246 15.95 -2.24 -20.43
CA ILE A 246 15.21 -3.27 -19.68
C ILE A 246 15.94 -4.63 -19.69
N LYS A 247 16.76 -4.91 -20.72
CA LYS A 247 17.48 -6.19 -20.85
C LYS A 247 18.56 -6.37 -19.78
N GLU A 248 18.99 -5.28 -19.13
CA GLU A 248 19.94 -5.25 -18.03
C GLU A 248 19.29 -5.47 -16.65
N PHE A 249 17.97 -5.66 -16.57
CA PHE A 249 17.32 -6.04 -15.31
C PHE A 249 17.89 -7.36 -14.78
N GLY A 250 18.27 -7.34 -13.51
CA GLY A 250 18.67 -8.53 -12.77
C GLY A 250 17.47 -9.27 -12.18
N ALA A 251 16.37 -8.56 -11.95
CA ALA A 251 15.11 -9.11 -11.46
C ALA A 251 14.31 -9.79 -12.59
N THR A 252 13.43 -10.72 -12.23
CA THR A 252 12.41 -11.22 -13.15
C THR A 252 11.31 -10.16 -13.28
N VAL A 253 11.08 -9.64 -14.49
CA VAL A 253 10.06 -8.60 -14.72
C VAL A 253 9.07 -9.04 -15.78
N SER A 254 7.78 -9.09 -15.41
CA SER A 254 6.67 -9.30 -16.33
C SER A 254 5.88 -8.01 -16.56
N PHE A 255 5.15 -7.95 -17.67
CA PHE A 255 4.35 -6.79 -18.07
C PHE A 255 2.93 -7.22 -18.43
N GLN A 256 1.93 -6.47 -17.95
CA GLN A 256 0.52 -6.76 -18.24
C GLN A 256 -0.25 -5.49 -18.59
N ASN A 257 -0.88 -5.50 -19.77
CA ASN A 257 -1.79 -4.44 -20.17
C ASN A 257 -3.12 -4.59 -19.40
N LEU A 258 -3.49 -3.56 -18.66
CA LEU A 258 -4.78 -3.48 -18.00
C LEU A 258 -5.78 -2.66 -18.83
N LYS A 259 -7.05 -2.98 -18.66
CA LYS A 259 -8.20 -2.23 -19.17
C LYS A 259 -9.17 -2.03 -18.02
N GLU A 260 -10.19 -1.19 -18.21
CA GLU A 260 -11.31 -1.11 -17.27
C GLU A 260 -11.95 -2.49 -17.06
N GLY A 261 -12.09 -2.92 -15.81
CA GLY A 261 -12.53 -4.27 -15.48
C GLY A 261 -12.19 -4.70 -14.05
N THR A 262 -12.05 -6.01 -13.86
CA THR A 262 -11.69 -6.60 -12.56
C THR A 262 -10.72 -7.74 -12.78
N VAL A 263 -9.66 -7.77 -11.98
CA VAL A 263 -8.62 -8.80 -11.97
C VAL A 263 -8.37 -9.25 -10.52
N SER A 264 -7.83 -10.45 -10.35
CA SER A 264 -7.34 -10.92 -9.04
C SER A 264 -5.83 -11.07 -9.11
N ILE A 265 -5.13 -10.40 -8.20
CA ILE A 265 -3.66 -10.39 -8.11
C ILE A 265 -3.32 -10.78 -6.68
N ASP A 266 -2.56 -11.85 -6.51
CA ASP A 266 -2.20 -12.43 -5.19
C ASP A 266 -3.43 -12.73 -4.31
N GLY A 267 -4.56 -13.11 -4.93
CA GLY A 267 -5.83 -13.34 -4.23
C GLY A 267 -6.55 -12.05 -3.78
N ILE A 268 -6.00 -10.87 -4.10
CA ILE A 268 -6.59 -9.56 -3.84
C ILE A 268 -7.37 -9.11 -5.06
N LYS A 269 -8.59 -8.62 -4.85
CA LYS A 269 -9.46 -8.17 -5.95
C LYS A 269 -9.12 -6.72 -6.29
N ILE A 270 -8.75 -6.50 -7.56
CA ILE A 270 -8.44 -5.18 -8.10
C ILE A 270 -9.47 -4.84 -9.17
N GLN A 271 -10.16 -3.72 -9.00
CA GLN A 271 -11.04 -3.15 -10.01
C GLN A 271 -10.36 -1.93 -10.62
N THR A 272 -10.57 -1.72 -11.91
CA THR A 272 -10.02 -0.58 -12.65
C THR A 272 -11.14 0.24 -13.27
N ILE A 273 -10.93 1.55 -13.37
CA ILE A 273 -11.85 2.50 -14.02
C ILE A 273 -11.06 3.47 -14.90
N LEU A 274 -11.59 3.81 -16.09
CA LEU A 274 -11.00 4.88 -16.90
C LEU A 274 -11.28 6.24 -16.27
N LEU A 275 -10.24 7.05 -16.14
CA LEU A 275 -10.29 8.40 -15.56
C LEU A 275 -10.41 9.47 -16.64
N ASN A 276 -10.92 10.63 -16.27
CA ASN A 276 -11.08 11.76 -17.16
C ASN A 276 -9.77 12.57 -17.22
N HIS A 277 -8.83 12.09 -18.02
CA HIS A 277 -7.51 12.68 -18.19
C HIS A 277 -7.04 12.49 -19.65
N PRO A 278 -6.20 13.38 -20.20
CA PRO A 278 -5.60 13.15 -21.52
C PRO A 278 -4.90 11.78 -21.61
N GLY A 279 -5.16 11.04 -22.68
CA GLY A 279 -4.64 9.68 -22.86
C GLY A 279 -5.51 8.61 -22.19
N HIS A 280 -4.92 7.44 -21.89
CA HIS A 280 -5.59 6.38 -21.16
C HIS A 280 -5.06 6.35 -19.72
N CYS A 281 -5.84 6.89 -18.80
CA CYS A 281 -5.55 6.86 -17.38
C CYS A 281 -6.48 5.89 -16.64
N LEU A 282 -5.92 5.03 -15.79
CA LEU A 282 -6.66 4.10 -14.94
C LEU A 282 -6.60 4.50 -13.47
N GLY A 283 -7.77 4.49 -12.84
CA GLY A 283 -7.91 4.45 -11.39
C GLY A 283 -8.07 3.02 -10.91
N TYR A 284 -7.60 2.75 -9.68
CA TYR A 284 -7.58 1.41 -9.09
C TYR A 284 -8.40 1.39 -7.80
N ARG A 285 -9.22 0.35 -7.62
CA ARG A 285 -9.84 0.01 -6.33
C ARG A 285 -9.36 -1.36 -5.90
N ILE A 286 -8.82 -1.41 -4.70
CA ILE A 286 -8.22 -2.57 -4.07
C ILE A 286 -9.15 -3.00 -2.96
N ASP A 287 -9.83 -4.13 -3.13
CA ASP A 287 -10.64 -4.74 -2.08
C ASP A 287 -9.83 -5.86 -1.41
N TYR A 288 -9.46 -5.66 -0.14
CA TYR A 288 -8.73 -6.63 0.67
C TYR A 288 -9.51 -6.91 1.96
N LYS A 289 -10.13 -8.10 2.00
CA LYS A 289 -11.01 -8.52 3.10
C LYS A 289 -12.17 -7.54 3.31
N ASP A 290 -12.25 -6.92 4.47
CA ASP A 290 -13.23 -5.93 4.88
C ASP A 290 -12.82 -4.49 4.54
N ARG A 291 -11.65 -4.31 3.90
CA ARG A 291 -11.08 -3.00 3.55
C ARG A 291 -11.11 -2.72 2.06
N SER A 292 -11.18 -1.45 1.73
CA SER A 292 -11.10 -0.96 0.38
C SER A 292 -10.31 0.34 0.27
N ILE A 293 -9.34 0.34 -0.64
CA ILE A 293 -8.47 1.49 -0.94
C ILE A 293 -8.63 1.85 -2.40
N CYS A 294 -8.86 3.12 -2.71
CA CYS A 294 -8.95 3.63 -4.08
C CYS A 294 -7.77 4.56 -4.38
N TYR A 295 -7.09 4.33 -5.50
CA TYR A 295 -6.08 5.23 -6.07
C TYR A 295 -6.62 5.83 -7.37
N ILE A 296 -7.04 7.09 -7.29
CA ILE A 296 -7.69 7.87 -8.36
C ILE A 296 -6.84 9.12 -8.62
N THR A 297 -5.65 8.93 -9.17
CA THR A 297 -4.78 10.06 -9.57
C THR A 297 -5.28 10.70 -10.86
N ASP A 298 -4.83 11.91 -11.17
CA ASP A 298 -4.95 12.55 -12.49
C ASP A 298 -6.32 12.39 -13.09
N ASN A 299 -7.29 13.08 -12.48
CA ASN A 299 -8.67 12.97 -12.89
C ASN A 299 -9.37 14.33 -12.81
N GLU A 300 -9.93 14.77 -13.93
CA GLU A 300 -10.66 16.04 -13.96
C GLU A 300 -12.15 15.87 -13.64
N LEU A 301 -12.58 16.52 -12.57
CA LEU A 301 -13.96 16.68 -12.15
C LEU A 301 -14.40 18.09 -12.53
N PHE A 302 -15.16 18.19 -13.62
CA PHE A 302 -15.74 19.46 -14.00
C PHE A 302 -16.84 19.87 -13.01
N PRO A 303 -16.95 21.16 -12.63
CA PRO A 303 -18.09 21.67 -11.87
C PRO A 303 -19.39 21.50 -12.66
N LYS A 304 -20.53 21.38 -11.97
CA LYS A 304 -21.87 21.22 -12.61
C LYS A 304 -22.23 22.34 -13.58
N THR A 305 -21.66 23.53 -13.40
CA THR A 305 -21.85 24.70 -14.26
C THR A 305 -21.06 24.62 -15.56
N SER A 306 -20.05 23.74 -15.65
CA SER A 306 -19.22 23.57 -16.83
C SER A 306 -19.97 22.83 -17.94
N ARG A 307 -19.80 23.27 -19.19
CA ARG A 307 -20.30 22.55 -20.37
C ARG A 307 -19.67 21.17 -20.57
N PHE A 308 -18.54 20.91 -19.92
CA PHE A 308 -17.84 19.62 -19.96
C PHE A 308 -18.31 18.67 -18.86
N TYR A 309 -19.22 19.11 -17.99
CA TYR A 309 -19.78 18.28 -16.93
C TYR A 309 -20.47 17.04 -17.50
N ASN A 310 -20.05 15.87 -17.01
CA ASN A 310 -20.64 14.60 -17.36
C ASN A 310 -21.23 13.92 -16.11
N SER A 311 -22.54 14.07 -15.92
CA SER A 311 -23.25 13.48 -14.78
C SER A 311 -23.14 11.95 -14.71
N ALA A 312 -23.06 11.27 -15.87
CA ALA A 312 -22.95 9.82 -15.94
C ALA A 312 -21.55 9.36 -15.47
N TYR A 313 -20.49 10.05 -15.90
CA TYR A 313 -19.13 9.80 -15.43
C TYR A 313 -19.03 10.00 -13.91
N ILE A 314 -19.54 11.12 -13.42
CA ILE A 314 -19.54 11.46 -12.00
C ILE A 314 -20.30 10.40 -11.17
N LYS A 315 -21.44 9.91 -11.65
CA LYS A 315 -22.19 8.82 -11.01
C LYS A 315 -21.41 7.50 -11.01
N LYS A 316 -20.76 7.17 -12.13
CA LYS A 316 -19.91 5.97 -12.26
C LYS A 316 -18.76 6.01 -11.27
N LEU A 317 -17.98 7.09 -11.24
CA LEU A 317 -16.86 7.27 -10.33
C LEU A 317 -17.31 7.24 -8.86
N THR A 318 -18.37 7.96 -8.51
CA THR A 318 -18.94 7.93 -7.14
C THR A 318 -19.35 6.52 -6.71
N THR A 319 -19.87 5.72 -7.64
CA THR A 319 -20.24 4.33 -7.35
C THR A 319 -18.99 3.46 -7.16
N PHE A 320 -17.97 3.67 -7.99
CA PHE A 320 -16.69 2.98 -7.92
C PHE A 320 -15.97 3.21 -6.58
N ILE A 321 -15.91 4.45 -6.09
CA ILE A 321 -15.22 4.80 -4.82
C ILE A 321 -16.11 4.73 -3.57
N ARG A 322 -17.36 4.26 -3.70
CA ARG A 322 -18.34 4.32 -2.62
C ARG A 322 -17.86 3.54 -1.38
N ASN A 323 -18.06 4.14 -0.21
CA ASN A 323 -17.72 3.58 1.11
C ASN A 323 -16.29 3.03 1.19
N THR A 324 -15.35 3.60 0.43
CA THR A 324 -13.95 3.19 0.51
C THR A 324 -13.33 3.70 1.80
N ASP A 325 -12.49 2.88 2.44
CA ASP A 325 -11.82 3.24 3.69
C ASP A 325 -10.76 4.32 3.46
N ALA A 326 -10.04 4.23 2.34
CA ALA A 326 -9.06 5.22 1.90
C ALA A 326 -9.27 5.58 0.42
N LEU A 327 -9.40 6.88 0.11
CA LEU A 327 -9.32 7.41 -1.24
C LEU A 327 -8.08 8.28 -1.38
N ILE A 328 -7.17 7.91 -2.26
CA ILE A 328 -6.01 8.69 -2.68
C ILE A 328 -6.36 9.34 -4.00
N THR A 329 -6.37 10.67 -4.08
CA THR A 329 -6.81 11.36 -5.30
C THR A 329 -6.10 12.69 -5.50
N ASP A 330 -5.90 13.07 -6.75
CA ASP A 330 -5.27 14.34 -7.09
C ASP A 330 -6.11 15.52 -6.61
N CYS A 331 -5.43 16.57 -6.15
CA CYS A 331 -6.03 17.83 -5.72
C CYS A 331 -5.25 19.01 -6.29
N THR A 332 -4.77 18.90 -7.53
CA THR A 332 -3.72 19.75 -8.08
C THR A 332 -4.02 21.24 -7.93
N TYR A 333 -5.28 21.66 -8.11
CA TYR A 333 -5.66 23.07 -8.12
C TYR A 333 -6.53 23.50 -6.93
N SER A 334 -6.36 24.74 -6.48
CA SER A 334 -7.40 25.53 -5.83
C SER A 334 -8.48 25.93 -6.83
N GLU A 335 -9.60 26.49 -6.36
CA GLU A 335 -10.67 26.98 -7.24
C GLU A 335 -10.20 28.06 -8.22
N ASP A 336 -9.40 29.01 -7.73
CA ASP A 336 -8.89 30.12 -8.53
C ASP A 336 -7.88 29.65 -9.59
N GLU A 337 -7.02 28.71 -9.24
CA GLU A 337 -6.08 28.08 -10.18
C GLU A 337 -6.85 27.28 -11.25
N TYR A 338 -7.86 26.51 -10.85
CA TYR A 338 -8.62 25.66 -11.78
C TYR A 338 -9.30 26.47 -12.90
N ALA A 339 -9.80 27.67 -12.60
CA ALA A 339 -10.43 28.54 -13.58
C ALA A 339 -9.55 28.81 -14.82
N GLN A 340 -8.22 28.77 -14.67
CA GLN A 340 -7.25 28.97 -15.75
C GLN A 340 -6.68 27.66 -16.33
N LYS A 341 -7.05 26.52 -15.74
CA LYS A 341 -6.47 25.18 -16.01
C LYS A 341 -7.51 24.14 -16.41
N VAL A 342 -8.73 24.56 -16.73
CA VAL A 342 -9.80 23.69 -17.23
C VAL A 342 -9.30 22.90 -18.45
N ARG A 343 -9.58 21.59 -18.48
CA ARG A 343 -9.13 20.60 -19.48
C ARG A 343 -7.67 20.15 -19.38
N TRP A 344 -6.96 20.53 -18.32
CA TRP A 344 -5.61 20.04 -18.08
C TRP A 344 -5.60 18.65 -17.43
N GLY A 345 -6.77 18.07 -17.15
CA GLY A 345 -6.85 16.70 -16.65
C GLY A 345 -6.79 16.55 -15.12
N HIS A 346 -6.91 17.66 -14.37
CA HIS A 346 -6.88 17.67 -12.91
C HIS A 346 -8.05 18.43 -12.30
N SER A 347 -8.35 18.09 -11.05
CA SER A 347 -9.47 18.68 -10.31
C SER A 347 -9.07 19.80 -9.37
N SER A 348 -10.05 20.66 -9.08
CA SER A 348 -10.00 21.55 -7.95
C SER A 348 -10.33 20.83 -6.64
N ILE A 349 -9.83 21.33 -5.51
CA ILE A 349 -10.07 20.73 -4.19
C ILE A 349 -11.56 20.64 -3.84
N THR A 350 -12.39 21.62 -4.24
CA THR A 350 -13.82 21.61 -3.90
C THR A 350 -14.56 20.46 -4.57
N GLU A 351 -14.29 20.18 -5.85
CA GLU A 351 -14.93 19.07 -6.57
C GLU A 351 -14.50 17.71 -6.00
N VAL A 352 -13.24 17.58 -5.59
CA VAL A 352 -12.72 16.39 -4.89
C VAL A 352 -13.45 16.16 -3.56
N ILE A 353 -13.63 17.20 -2.75
CA ILE A 353 -14.31 17.10 -1.46
C ILE A 353 -15.78 16.73 -1.64
N HIS A 354 -16.48 17.32 -2.60
CA HIS A 354 -17.86 16.95 -2.92
C HIS A 354 -17.98 15.50 -3.41
N LEU A 355 -17.03 15.02 -4.21
CA LEU A 355 -16.99 13.64 -4.64
C LEU A 355 -16.83 12.69 -3.44
N ALA A 356 -15.85 12.95 -2.56
CA ALA A 356 -15.57 12.13 -1.39
C ALA A 356 -16.75 12.10 -0.41
N HIS A 357 -17.34 13.25 -0.11
CA HIS A 357 -18.54 13.38 0.72
C HIS A 357 -19.71 12.56 0.16
N ARG A 358 -20.01 12.72 -1.14
CA ARG A 358 -21.12 11.99 -1.78
C ARG A 358 -20.89 10.48 -1.79
N ALA A 359 -19.65 10.05 -1.94
CA ALA A 359 -19.25 8.64 -1.93
C ALA A 359 -19.15 8.04 -0.51
N LYS A 360 -19.24 8.86 0.54
CA LYS A 360 -19.04 8.45 1.95
C LYS A 360 -17.68 7.78 2.17
N VAL A 361 -16.64 8.39 1.63
CA VAL A 361 -15.25 7.97 1.85
C VAL A 361 -14.92 8.05 3.34
N GLY A 362 -14.20 7.07 3.89
CA GLY A 362 -13.66 7.11 5.25
C GLY A 362 -12.59 8.19 5.38
N THR A 363 -11.41 7.92 4.84
CA THR A 363 -10.29 8.87 4.79
C THR A 363 -9.98 9.28 3.34
N LEU A 364 -10.00 10.58 3.08
CA LEU A 364 -9.56 11.20 1.85
C LEU A 364 -8.11 11.67 2.00
N TYR A 365 -7.21 11.08 1.23
CA TYR A 365 -5.82 11.53 1.08
C TYR A 365 -5.70 12.37 -0.19
N VAL A 366 -5.43 13.66 0.00
CA VAL A 366 -5.26 14.60 -1.10
C VAL A 366 -3.78 14.72 -1.44
N PHE A 367 -3.40 14.40 -2.67
CA PHE A 367 -2.00 14.44 -3.13
C PHE A 367 -1.93 15.01 -4.56
N HIS A 368 -0.79 14.83 -5.24
CA HIS A 368 -0.57 15.33 -6.59
C HIS A 368 -0.66 16.87 -6.70
N HIS A 369 -0.03 17.55 -5.73
CA HIS A 369 -0.05 19.00 -5.63
C HIS A 369 0.70 19.65 -6.81
N ASP A 370 0.20 20.78 -7.28
CA ASP A 370 0.84 21.55 -8.35
C ASP A 370 2.29 21.93 -7.97
N PRO A 371 3.26 21.87 -8.90
CA PRO A 371 4.65 22.24 -8.67
C PRO A 371 4.83 23.67 -8.10
N GLY A 372 3.95 24.60 -8.46
CA GLY A 372 4.02 25.99 -8.02
C GLY A 372 3.50 26.22 -6.59
N GLN A 373 2.88 25.23 -5.96
CA GLN A 373 2.32 25.37 -4.62
C GLN A 373 3.39 25.17 -3.54
N THR A 374 3.65 26.22 -2.76
CA THR A 374 4.47 26.14 -1.54
C THR A 374 3.75 25.34 -0.44
N ASP A 375 4.47 24.94 0.61
CA ASP A 375 3.89 24.28 1.78
C ASP A 375 2.74 25.13 2.39
N ALA A 376 2.87 26.46 2.41
CA ALA A 376 1.82 27.35 2.91
C ALA A 376 0.57 27.39 2.00
N ALA A 377 0.75 27.27 0.68
CA ALA A 377 -0.36 27.15 -0.25
C ALA A 377 -1.10 25.81 -0.05
N ILE A 378 -0.36 24.73 0.22
CA ILE A 378 -0.94 23.42 0.54
C ILE A 378 -1.71 23.48 1.87
N ASP A 379 -1.18 24.13 2.91
CA ASP A 379 -1.90 24.32 4.17
C ASP A 379 -3.23 25.06 3.94
N THR A 380 -3.21 26.13 3.15
CA THR A 380 -4.42 26.91 2.82
C THR A 380 -5.47 26.04 2.12
N LYS A 381 -5.03 25.19 1.18
CA LYS A 381 -5.91 24.24 0.49
C LYS A 381 -6.49 23.19 1.44
N ASN A 382 -5.70 22.74 2.41
CA ASN A 382 -6.16 21.83 3.47
C ASN A 382 -7.19 22.48 4.40
N ASP A 383 -6.98 23.75 4.78
CA ASP A 383 -7.94 24.50 5.60
C ASP A 383 -9.28 24.68 4.88
N GLN A 384 -9.24 24.97 3.57
CA GLN A 384 -10.43 25.05 2.72
C GLN A 384 -11.17 23.71 2.66
N ALA A 385 -10.45 22.60 2.48
CA ALA A 385 -11.02 21.26 2.46
C ALA A 385 -11.72 20.92 3.79
N GLN A 386 -11.08 21.22 4.92
CA GLN A 386 -11.64 20.96 6.24
C GLN A 386 -12.88 21.83 6.53
N ALA A 387 -12.85 23.11 6.14
CA ALA A 387 -14.00 24.00 6.29
C ALA A 387 -15.21 23.51 5.49
N LEU A 388 -14.99 23.09 4.23
CA LEU A 388 -16.06 22.58 3.38
C LEU A 388 -16.63 21.24 3.88
N LEU A 389 -15.80 20.33 4.38
CA LEU A 389 -16.27 19.09 4.99
C LEU A 389 -17.14 19.35 6.22
N ASN A 390 -16.79 20.34 7.04
CA ASN A 390 -17.57 20.75 8.20
C ASN A 390 -18.93 21.35 7.79
N GLU A 391 -18.95 22.21 6.78
CA GLU A 391 -20.19 22.78 6.21
C GLU A 391 -21.14 21.68 5.71
N LEU A 392 -20.58 20.69 4.99
CA LEU A 392 -21.32 19.54 4.48
C LEU A 392 -21.73 18.54 5.56
N LYS A 393 -21.27 18.71 6.81
CA LYS A 393 -21.41 17.73 7.91
C LYS A 393 -20.96 16.33 7.47
N SER A 394 -19.84 16.28 6.75
CA SER A 394 -19.31 15.04 6.21
C SER A 394 -18.73 14.13 7.29
N SER A 395 -18.84 12.82 7.11
CA SER A 395 -18.12 11.83 7.93
C SER A 395 -16.69 11.58 7.43
N THR A 396 -16.35 12.07 6.24
CA THR A 396 -15.03 11.90 5.63
C THR A 396 -13.98 12.72 6.39
N VAL A 397 -12.85 12.08 6.70
CA VAL A 397 -11.65 12.74 7.23
C VAL A 397 -10.73 13.08 6.07
N CYS A 398 -10.30 14.34 5.94
CA CYS A 398 -9.31 14.73 4.93
C CYS A 398 -7.91 14.81 5.54
N ILE A 399 -6.92 14.25 4.84
CA ILE A 399 -5.52 14.27 5.25
C ILE A 399 -4.67 14.67 4.04
N THR A 400 -3.77 15.62 4.23
CA THR A 400 -2.72 15.94 3.28
C THR A 400 -1.43 15.23 3.72
N PRO A 401 -1.02 14.14 3.05
CA PRO A 401 0.14 13.36 3.45
C PRO A 401 1.44 14.09 3.14
N MET A 402 2.45 13.84 3.96
CA MET A 402 3.85 14.20 3.69
C MET A 402 4.60 13.01 3.09
N GLU A 403 5.69 13.27 2.37
CA GLU A 403 6.59 12.21 1.95
C GLU A 403 7.08 11.37 3.13
N LYS A 404 7.15 10.05 2.89
CA LYS A 404 7.52 9.00 3.85
C LYS A 404 6.53 8.84 5.00
N GLN A 405 5.41 9.56 4.99
CA GLN A 405 4.32 9.33 5.94
C GLN A 405 3.59 8.05 5.58
N HIS A 406 3.30 7.25 6.61
CA HIS A 406 2.57 6.00 6.49
C HIS A 406 1.31 6.03 7.36
N PHE A 407 0.31 5.26 6.92
CA PHE A 407 -0.99 5.13 7.55
C PHE A 407 -1.39 3.66 7.57
N MET A 408 -2.21 3.28 8.56
CA MET A 408 -2.80 1.95 8.63
C MET A 408 -4.26 2.04 8.19
N VAL A 409 -4.59 1.29 7.15
CA VAL A 409 -5.96 1.12 6.65
C VAL A 409 -6.51 -0.22 7.12
#